data_AF-A0A920SHL1-F1
#
_entry.id   AF-A0A920SHL1-F1
#
_cell.length_a   1.000
_cell.length_b   1.000
_cell.length_c   1.000
_cell.angle_alpha   90.00
_cell.angle_beta   90.00
_cell.angle_gamma   90.00
#
_symmetry.space_group_name_H-M   'P 1'
#
loop_
_entity.id
_entity.type
_entity.pdbx_description
1 polymer ?
#
loop_
_entity_poly.entity_id
_entity_poly.type
_entity_poly.pdbx_seq_one_letter_code
_entity_poly.pdbx_strand_id
1 'polypeptide(L)'
;MPTVFPAHMYILAPDHLWYLSLRPRGTGQVELRFGIALAPEVHASLVEPETWIAEMVDFFTAVCEEDRTVVEGLHPDPARRWPHPAR
;
A
#
# COMPACT_ATOMS: atom_id res chain seq x y z
N MET A 1 -2.47 2.74 12.68
CA MET A 1 -3.12 2.54 11.36
C MET A 1 -4.38 1.70 11.59
N PRO A 2 -5.57 2.32 11.66
CA PRO A 2 -6.83 1.59 11.76
C PRO A 2 -7.02 0.57 10.63
N THR A 3 -7.49 -0.62 10.98
CA THR A 3 -7.80 -1.70 10.05
C THR A 3 -9.26 -2.11 10.21
N VAL A 4 -9.99 -2.11 9.10
CA VAL A 4 -11.36 -2.63 9.01
C VAL A 4 -11.29 -3.95 8.27
N PHE A 5 -11.38 -5.03 9.05
CA PHE A 5 -11.41 -6.38 8.48
C PHE A 5 -12.67 -6.56 7.61
N PRO A 6 -12.56 -7.31 6.50
CA PRO A 6 -11.41 -8.12 6.10
C PRO A 6 -10.39 -7.44 5.16
N ALA A 7 -10.64 -6.23 4.69
CA ALA A 7 -10.05 -5.78 3.43
C ALA A 7 -9.60 -4.31 3.37
N HIS A 8 -9.77 -3.53 4.43
CA HIS A 8 -9.49 -2.09 4.38
C HIS A 8 -8.58 -1.63 5.50
N MET A 9 -7.69 -0.72 5.16
CA MET A 9 -6.80 -0.07 6.11
C MET A 9 -6.61 1.37 5.69
N TYR A 10 -6.57 2.27 6.66
CA TYR A 10 -6.51 3.70 6.37
C TYR A 10 -5.76 4.47 7.46
N ILE A 11 -5.32 5.67 7.10
CA ILE A 11 -4.90 6.71 8.03
C ILE A 11 -5.65 7.97 7.64
N LEU A 12 -6.31 8.58 8.63
CA LEU A 12 -7.01 9.84 8.49
C LEU A 12 -6.27 10.91 9.29
N ALA A 13 -5.77 11.91 8.60
CA ALA A 13 -5.23 13.14 9.15
C ALA A 13 -6.13 14.32 8.74
N PRO A 14 -6.02 15.50 9.39
CA PRO A 14 -6.84 16.67 9.03
C PRO A 14 -6.69 17.12 7.57
N ASP A 15 -5.50 16.95 7.00
CA ASP A 15 -5.09 17.44 5.68
C ASP A 15 -5.13 16.36 4.59
N HIS A 16 -5.10 15.07 4.98
CA HIS A 16 -5.10 13.97 4.03
C HIS A 16 -5.67 12.66 4.61
N LEU A 17 -6.17 11.84 3.70
CA LEU A 17 -6.54 10.45 3.93
C LEU A 17 -5.70 9.59 2.99
N TRP A 18 -5.09 8.54 3.49
CA TRP A 18 -4.65 7.45 2.62
C TRP A 18 -5.27 6.14 3.06
N TYR A 19 -5.53 5.27 2.09
CA TYR A 19 -6.14 3.98 2.31
C TYR A 19 -5.56 2.92 1.39
N LEU A 20 -5.60 1.67 1.83
CA LEU A 20 -5.45 0.53 0.97
C LEU A 20 -6.63 -0.42 1.10
N SER A 21 -6.98 -1.03 -0.01
CA SER A 21 -8.04 -2.03 -0.14
C SER A 21 -7.47 -3.30 -0.75
N LEU A 22 -7.75 -4.45 -0.13
CA LEU A 22 -7.34 -5.76 -0.62
C LEU A 22 -8.52 -6.46 -1.29
N ARG A 23 -8.28 -6.99 -2.48
CA ARG A 23 -9.27 -7.70 -3.31
C ARG A 23 -8.75 -9.09 -3.64
N PRO A 24 -9.19 -10.13 -2.92
CA PRO A 24 -8.73 -11.49 -3.18
C PRO A 24 -9.02 -11.93 -4.62
N ARG A 25 -8.02 -12.50 -5.29
CA ARG A 25 -8.16 -13.19 -6.58
C ARG A 25 -8.15 -14.72 -6.44
N GLY A 26 -7.88 -15.20 -5.23
CA GLY A 26 -7.82 -16.61 -4.83
C GLY A 26 -7.15 -16.72 -3.47
N THR A 27 -6.70 -17.91 -3.09
CA THR A 27 -6.05 -18.15 -1.80
C THR A 27 -4.58 -17.74 -1.75
N GLY A 28 -3.94 -17.53 -2.91
CA GLY A 28 -2.52 -17.16 -3.02
C GLY A 28 -2.26 -15.81 -3.67
N GLN A 29 -3.31 -15.01 -3.93
CA GLN A 29 -3.17 -13.72 -4.59
C GLN A 29 -4.23 -12.74 -4.13
N VAL A 30 -3.80 -11.49 -3.93
CA VAL A 30 -4.65 -10.33 -3.69
C VAL A 30 -4.29 -9.23 -4.69
N GLU A 31 -5.29 -8.50 -5.16
CA GLU A 31 -5.10 -7.20 -5.80
C GLU A 31 -5.12 -6.13 -4.71
N LEU A 32 -4.08 -5.30 -4.67
CA LEU A 32 -3.98 -4.16 -3.77
C LEU A 32 -4.37 -2.89 -4.52
N ARG A 33 -5.26 -2.09 -3.93
CA ARG A 33 -5.54 -0.72 -4.38
C ARG A 33 -5.13 0.26 -3.30
N PHE A 34 -4.12 1.06 -3.58
CA PHE A 34 -3.72 2.21 -2.77
C PHE A 34 -4.45 3.47 -3.26
N GLY A 35 -4.83 4.37 -2.35
CA GLY A 35 -5.40 5.65 -2.69
C GLY A 35 -5.07 6.72 -1.67
N ILE A 36 -4.89 7.95 -2.16
CA ILE A 36 -4.72 9.16 -1.36
C ILE A 36 -5.81 10.17 -1.73
N ALA A 37 -6.31 10.87 -0.73
CA ALA A 37 -7.21 12.00 -0.87
C ALA A 37 -6.67 13.17 -0.05
N LEU A 38 -6.66 14.35 -0.62
CA LEU A 38 -6.30 15.59 0.06
C LEU A 38 -7.54 16.39 0.44
N ALA A 39 -7.45 17.14 1.53
CA ALA A 39 -8.42 18.18 1.81
C ALA A 39 -8.44 19.18 0.63
N PRO A 40 -9.63 19.66 0.20
CA PRO A 40 -9.73 20.54 -0.97
C PRO A 40 -8.86 21.80 -0.89
N GLU A 41 -8.76 22.40 0.29
CA GLU A 41 -7.93 23.57 0.55
C GLU A 41 -6.43 23.29 0.42
N VAL A 42 -5.98 22.08 0.77
CA VAL A 42 -4.59 21.64 0.61
C VAL A 42 -4.30 21.45 -0.87
N HIS A 43 -5.17 20.74 -1.59
CA HIS A 43 -5.05 20.57 -3.04
C HIS A 43 -5.01 21.91 -3.78
N ALA A 44 -5.87 22.87 -3.40
CA ALA A 44 -5.90 24.21 -3.99
C ALA A 44 -4.63 25.04 -3.70
N SER A 45 -3.85 24.66 -2.68
CA SER A 45 -2.61 25.36 -2.31
C SER A 45 -1.36 24.81 -3.00
N LEU A 46 -1.47 23.73 -3.77
CA LEU A 46 -0.33 23.09 -4.43
C LEU A 46 0.24 23.98 -5.54
N VAL A 47 1.57 24.06 -5.58
CA VAL A 47 2.32 24.58 -6.74
C VAL A 47 2.55 23.39 -7.67
N GLU A 48 2.14 23.52 -8.94
CA GLU A 48 2.28 22.45 -9.95
C GLU A 48 1.63 21.12 -9.50
N PRO A 49 0.30 21.08 -9.33
CA PRO A 49 -0.41 19.94 -8.73
C PRO A 49 -0.14 18.62 -9.46
N GLU A 50 -0.03 18.62 -10.78
CA GLU A 50 0.25 17.40 -11.55
C GLU A 50 1.63 16.81 -11.24
N THR A 51 2.66 17.64 -11.09
CA THR A 51 4.01 17.21 -10.71
C THR A 51 4.00 16.63 -9.30
N TRP A 52 3.36 17.33 -8.36
CA TRP A 52 3.23 16.87 -6.98
C TRP A 52 2.48 15.52 -6.90
N ILE A 53 1.39 15.37 -7.68
CA ILE A 53 0.62 14.12 -7.75
C ILE A 53 1.50 12.99 -8.31
N ALA A 54 2.26 13.23 -9.37
CA ALA A 54 3.15 12.24 -9.96
C ALA A 54 4.22 11.76 -8.96
N GLU A 55 4.88 12.70 -8.27
CA GLU A 55 5.89 12.39 -7.25
C GLU A 55 5.29 11.56 -6.10
N MET A 56 4.09 11.90 -5.66
CA MET A 56 3.38 11.16 -4.62
C MET A 56 2.97 9.75 -5.07
N VAL A 57 2.53 9.59 -6.32
CA VAL A 57 2.21 8.28 -6.91
C VAL A 57 3.46 7.41 -7.00
N ASP A 58 4.59 7.98 -7.44
CA ASP A 58 5.86 7.26 -7.54
C ASP A 58 6.35 6.82 -6.16
N PHE A 59 6.28 7.71 -5.16
CA PHE A 59 6.63 7.39 -3.77
C PHE A 59 5.82 6.21 -3.24
N PHE A 60 4.49 6.24 -3.36
CA PHE A 60 3.65 5.15 -2.85
C PHE A 60 3.77 3.87 -3.68
N THR A 61 4.09 3.97 -4.97
CA THR A 61 4.39 2.81 -5.80
C THR A 61 5.63 2.09 -5.28
N ALA A 62 6.70 2.84 -4.95
CA ALA A 62 7.92 2.27 -4.38
C ALA A 62 7.68 1.59 -3.02
N VAL A 63 6.92 2.24 -2.14
CA VAL A 63 6.55 1.67 -0.82
C VAL A 63 5.70 0.40 -0.97
N CYS A 64 4.73 0.41 -1.88
CA CYS A 64 3.91 -0.79 -2.14
C CYS A 64 4.74 -1.96 -2.69
N GLU A 65 5.76 -1.70 -3.50
CA GLU A 65 6.64 -2.74 -4.04
C GLU A 65 7.58 -3.32 -2.97
N GLU A 66 8.02 -2.50 -2.00
CA GLU A 66 8.74 -2.97 -0.82
C GLU A 66 7.89 -3.95 -0.01
N ASP A 67 6.66 -3.54 0.34
CA ASP A 67 5.71 -4.38 1.09
C ASP A 67 5.40 -5.68 0.34
N ARG A 68 5.18 -5.59 -0.98
CA ARG A 68 4.93 -6.75 -1.84
C ARG A 68 6.06 -7.77 -1.74
N THR A 69 7.31 -7.31 -1.81
CA THR A 69 8.49 -8.18 -1.72
C THR A 69 8.51 -8.96 -0.40
N VAL A 70 8.19 -8.30 0.71
CA VAL A 70 8.13 -8.94 2.03
C VAL A 70 6.96 -9.92 2.13
N VAL A 71 5.76 -9.52 1.70
CA VAL A 71 4.54 -10.35 1.78
C VAL A 71 4.67 -11.59 0.90
N GLU A 72 5.13 -11.45 -0.34
CA GLU A 72 5.37 -12.59 -1.24
C GLU A 72 6.52 -13.48 -0.73
N GLY A 73 7.52 -12.89 -0.07
CA GLY A 73 8.60 -13.64 0.57
C GLY A 73 8.15 -14.49 1.77
N LEU A 74 7.12 -14.04 2.49
CA LEU A 74 6.51 -14.77 3.62
C LEU A 74 5.45 -15.77 3.15
N HIS A 75 4.78 -15.50 2.03
CA HIS A 75 3.78 -16.41 1.49
C HIS A 75 4.45 -17.76 1.22
N PRO A 76 3.92 -18.87 1.78
CA PRO A 76 4.51 -20.18 1.62
C PRO A 76 4.39 -20.61 0.15
N ASP A 77 5.43 -20.32 -0.63
CA ASP A 77 5.69 -21.04 -1.87
C ASP A 77 6.10 -22.48 -1.50
N PRO A 78 5.37 -23.52 -1.96
CA PRO A 78 5.79 -24.90 -1.78
C PRO A 78 7.24 -25.19 -2.24
N ALA A 79 7.79 -24.38 -3.14
CA ALA A 79 9.16 -24.51 -3.65
C ALA A 79 10.23 -23.75 -2.84
N ARG A 80 9.85 -22.81 -1.96
CA ARG A 80 10.80 -21.98 -1.20
C ARG A 80 10.76 -22.34 0.28
N ARG A 81 11.49 -23.39 0.65
CA ARG A 81 11.71 -23.78 2.06
C ARG A 81 12.63 -22.74 2.72
N TRP A 82 12.15 -22.06 3.75
CA TRP A 82 12.98 -21.17 4.58
C TRP A 82 14.23 -21.92 5.06
N PRO A 83 15.46 -21.38 4.87
CA PRO A 83 16.65 -22.00 5.43
C PRO A 83 16.58 -21.85 6.95
N HIS A 84 16.23 -22.94 7.64
CA HIS A 84 16.49 -23.04 9.07
C HIS A 84 17.99 -22.84 9.30
N PRO A 85 18.44 -21.90 10.15
CA PRO A 85 19.82 -21.91 10.59
C PRO A 85 20.06 -23.28 11.26
N ALA A 86 21.07 -24.00 10.75
CA ALA A 86 21.52 -25.24 11.37
C ALA A 86 21.90 -24.92 12.83
N ARG A 87 21.35 -25.72 13.74
CA ARG A 87 21.65 -25.68 15.18
C ARG A 87 23.12 -25.90 15.45
#